data_AF-A0A944P215-F1
#
_entry.id   AF-A0A944P215-F1
#
_cell.length_a   1.000
_cell.length_b   1.000
_cell.length_c   1.000
_cell.angle_alpha   90.00
_cell.angle_beta   90.00
_cell.angle_gamma   90.00
#
_symmetry.space_group_name_H-M   'P 1'
#
loop_
_entity.id
_entity.type
_entity.pdbx_description
1 polymer ?
#
loop_
_entity_poly.entity_id
_entity_poly.type
_entity_poly.pdbx_seq_one_letter_code
_entity_poly.pdbx_strand_id
1 'polypeptide(L)'
;MDTERMNPAASAGPGPLLAAVERLEQTSRADALIGVVRRAVRAAPLGPARDVLHGRPVGHPAHPPLVQVPLGTWLSAAVLDLLPGQRRAARVLVGVGLAAAAPAAVAGWTDWAELPPEQARTGLVHALANTTGVVLYASSFLARTRGRDGRGKVLGMAGLAAVSAGGALGGHLAYRQAAGANHAEYVAHRVADGWHPVGPVSDFPVGRAVRASVDGVDVVVVRESGGSVRVLADRCAHMGGPLSEGEVTDGCVRCPWHGSLFRLTDGWNVEGPATAPQPAFDTRIADGHVEARLRHFHARRSETGDGGGDGDGRTYP
;
A
#
# COMPACT_ATOMS: atom_id res chain seq x y z
N MET A 1 4.35 -1.35 -52.36
CA MET A 1 3.84 -1.52 -50.98
C MET A 1 4.99 -1.14 -50.08
N ASP A 2 5.10 0.16 -49.80
CA ASP A 2 6.19 0.72 -49.03
C ASP A 2 6.03 0.32 -47.56
N THR A 3 6.97 -0.49 -47.09
CA THR A 3 7.19 -0.69 -45.66
C THR A 3 7.80 0.59 -45.11
N GLU A 4 6.96 1.51 -44.66
CA GLU A 4 7.37 2.58 -43.75
C GLU A 4 8.07 1.94 -42.56
N ARG A 5 9.39 2.12 -42.51
CA ARG A 5 10.20 1.85 -41.33
C ARG A 5 9.69 2.78 -40.24
N MET A 6 8.97 2.21 -39.28
CA MET A 6 8.61 2.87 -38.04
C MET A 6 9.91 3.31 -37.37
N ASN A 7 10.23 4.60 -37.46
CA ASN A 7 11.44 5.19 -36.93
C ASN A 7 11.34 5.19 -35.39
N PRO A 8 12.16 4.41 -34.65
CA PRO A 8 12.07 4.38 -33.19
C PRO A 8 12.70 5.62 -32.54
N ALA A 9 13.26 6.55 -33.33
CA ALA A 9 13.91 7.76 -32.85
C ALA A 9 12.93 8.94 -32.69
N ALA A 10 11.99 8.83 -31.75
CA ALA A 10 11.25 10.00 -31.22
C ALA A 10 10.62 9.78 -29.84
N SER A 11 10.97 8.73 -29.09
CA SER A 11 10.55 8.66 -27.69
C SER A 11 11.42 9.62 -26.89
N ALA A 12 10.96 10.86 -26.71
CA ALA A 12 11.52 11.76 -25.71
C ALA A 12 11.57 10.96 -24.38
N GLY A 13 12.76 10.82 -23.82
CA GLY A 13 12.97 10.08 -22.57
C GLY A 13 12.13 10.67 -21.42
N PRO A 14 12.19 10.06 -20.22
CA PRO A 14 11.44 10.54 -19.07
C PRO A 14 11.65 12.06 -18.88
N GLY A 15 10.56 12.80 -18.69
CA GLY A 15 10.62 14.25 -18.49
C GLY A 15 11.56 14.64 -17.34
N PRO A 16 12.07 15.89 -17.31
CA PRO A 16 13.16 16.29 -16.42
C PRO A 16 12.86 16.10 -14.92
N LEU A 17 11.58 16.26 -14.52
CA LEU A 17 11.13 16.00 -13.16
C LEU A 17 11.27 14.52 -12.79
N LEU A 18 10.83 13.63 -13.68
CA LEU A 18 10.90 12.20 -13.44
C LEU A 18 12.35 11.73 -13.39
N ALA A 19 13.19 12.21 -14.32
CA ALA A 19 14.62 11.92 -14.30
C ALA A 19 15.30 12.42 -13.01
N ALA A 20 14.81 13.51 -12.40
CA ALA A 20 15.32 13.99 -11.12
C ALA A 20 14.93 13.10 -9.94
N VAL A 21 13.69 12.59 -9.91
CA VAL A 21 13.24 11.65 -8.88
C VAL A 21 13.95 10.30 -9.04
N GLU A 22 14.16 9.81 -10.25
CA GLU A 22 14.92 8.56 -10.48
C GLU A 22 16.37 8.67 -9.99
N ARG A 23 17.03 9.82 -10.19
CA ARG A 23 18.36 10.08 -9.61
C ARG A 23 18.35 10.07 -8.08
N LEU A 24 17.25 10.49 -7.47
CA LEU A 24 17.08 10.43 -6.02
C LEU A 24 16.97 8.97 -5.54
N GLU A 25 16.22 8.14 -6.26
CA GLU A 25 16.04 6.72 -5.92
C GLU A 25 17.36 5.94 -5.93
N GLN A 26 18.27 6.31 -6.83
CA GLN A 26 19.56 5.63 -7.02
C GLN A 26 20.67 6.14 -6.10
N THR A 27 20.47 7.23 -5.35
CA THR A 27 21.53 7.77 -4.48
C THR A 27 21.62 7.02 -3.15
N SER A 28 22.78 6.45 -2.84
CA SER A 28 23.05 5.80 -1.55
C SER A 28 23.50 6.77 -0.45
N ARG A 29 23.65 8.07 -0.77
CA ARG A 29 24.22 9.07 0.15
C ARG A 29 23.44 9.22 1.46
N ALA A 30 22.14 8.93 1.45
CA ALA A 30 21.27 9.06 2.62
C ALA A 30 21.08 7.74 3.39
N ASP A 31 21.59 6.60 2.91
CA ASP A 31 21.23 5.28 3.43
C ASP A 31 21.63 5.08 4.90
N ALA A 32 22.79 5.61 5.30
CA ALA A 32 23.24 5.55 6.69
C ALA A 32 22.28 6.30 7.63
N LEU A 33 21.86 7.52 7.22
CA LEU A 33 20.89 8.31 7.97
C LEU A 33 19.52 7.62 8.00
N ILE A 34 19.06 7.11 6.86
CA ILE A 34 17.81 6.34 6.75
C ILE A 34 17.82 5.18 7.75
N GLY A 35 18.91 4.41 7.81
CA GLY A 35 19.05 3.31 8.76
C GLY A 35 18.93 3.74 10.23
N VAL A 36 19.51 4.89 10.60
CA VAL A 36 19.38 5.45 11.96
C VAL A 36 17.93 5.84 12.26
N VAL A 37 17.29 6.59 11.35
CA VAL A 37 15.91 7.07 11.54
C VAL A 37 14.94 5.89 11.60
N ARG A 38 15.09 4.87 10.75
CA ARG A 38 14.28 3.66 10.77
C ARG A 38 14.34 2.94 12.10
N ARG A 39 15.55 2.75 12.65
CA ARG A 39 15.71 2.12 13.97
C ARG A 39 14.98 2.89 15.05
N ALA A 40 15.08 4.23 15.03
CA ALA A 40 14.36 5.07 15.99
C ALA A 40 12.83 4.95 15.85
N VAL A 41 12.30 4.98 14.63
CA VAL A 41 10.85 4.84 14.39
C VAL A 41 10.34 3.44 14.75
N ARG A 42 11.10 2.38 14.46
CA ARG A 42 10.76 0.99 14.87
C ARG A 42 10.78 0.80 16.37
N ALA A 43 11.71 1.47 17.08
CA ALA A 43 11.79 1.42 18.53
C ALA A 43 10.69 2.23 19.25
N ALA A 44 9.90 3.05 18.52
CA ALA A 44 8.84 3.83 19.14
C ALA A 44 7.76 2.93 19.76
N PRO A 45 7.40 3.13 21.05
CA PRO A 45 6.49 2.27 21.81
C PRO A 45 5.02 2.58 21.47
N LEU A 46 4.63 2.30 20.23
CA LEU A 46 3.27 2.53 19.73
C LEU A 46 2.28 1.41 20.08
N GLY A 47 2.79 0.24 20.49
CA GLY A 47 1.97 -0.91 20.87
C GLY A 47 0.93 -1.27 19.78
N PRO A 48 -0.32 -1.62 20.16
CA PRO A 48 -1.39 -1.95 19.22
C PRO A 48 -1.75 -0.82 18.24
N ALA A 49 -1.44 0.45 18.58
CA ALA A 49 -1.72 1.57 17.68
C ALA A 49 -0.89 1.49 16.39
N ARG A 50 0.26 0.80 16.40
CA ARG A 50 1.07 0.57 15.19
C ARG A 50 0.27 -0.17 14.11
N ASP A 51 -0.47 -1.21 14.49
CA ASP A 51 -1.27 -1.99 13.55
C ASP A 51 -2.42 -1.17 12.95
N VAL A 52 -3.00 -0.25 13.73
CA VAL A 52 -4.02 0.69 13.27
C VAL A 52 -3.43 1.73 12.32
N LEU A 53 -2.24 2.25 12.61
CA LEU A 53 -1.56 3.23 11.76
C LEU A 53 -1.12 2.62 10.41
N HIS A 54 -0.60 1.40 10.44
CA HIS A 54 -0.38 0.59 9.22
C HIS A 54 -1.70 0.17 8.55
N GLY A 55 -2.83 0.30 9.24
CA GLY A 55 -4.16 0.05 8.70
C GLY A 55 -4.46 -1.42 8.41
N ARG A 56 -3.83 -2.34 9.14
CA ARG A 56 -4.12 -3.78 9.09
C ARG A 56 -5.60 -4.13 9.26
N PRO A 57 -6.39 -3.46 10.13
CA PRO A 57 -7.82 -3.76 10.25
C PRO A 57 -8.65 -3.44 9.00
N VAL A 58 -8.19 -2.49 8.17
CA VAL A 58 -8.92 -2.01 6.99
C VAL A 58 -8.29 -2.54 5.69
N GLY A 59 -7.05 -3.02 5.74
CA GLY A 59 -6.31 -3.58 4.61
C GLY A 59 -5.44 -2.57 3.86
N HIS A 60 -5.46 -1.29 4.23
CA HIS A 60 -4.67 -0.23 3.60
C HIS A 60 -4.11 0.76 4.64
N PRO A 61 -2.98 1.44 4.36
CA PRO A 61 -2.37 2.40 5.28
C PRO A 61 -3.31 3.53 5.73
N ALA A 62 -3.13 4.03 6.96
CA ALA A 62 -3.92 5.14 7.50
C ALA A 62 -3.41 6.53 7.06
N HIS A 63 -2.17 6.64 6.60
CA HIS A 63 -1.58 7.92 6.20
C HIS A 63 -2.37 8.65 5.09
N PRO A 64 -2.73 8.01 3.95
CA PRO A 64 -3.48 8.68 2.89
C PRO A 64 -4.84 9.28 3.31
N PRO A 65 -5.70 8.62 4.10
CA PRO A 65 -6.92 9.28 4.57
C PRO A 65 -6.66 10.37 5.60
N LEU A 66 -5.64 10.23 6.46
CA LEU A 66 -5.32 11.22 7.49
C LEU A 66 -4.82 12.56 6.91
N VAL A 67 -4.14 12.54 5.76
CA VAL A 67 -3.64 13.79 5.12
C VAL A 67 -4.75 14.63 4.48
N GLN A 68 -5.97 14.11 4.32
CA GLN A 68 -7.08 14.87 3.71
C GLN A 68 -7.42 16.12 4.52
N VAL A 69 -7.43 16.02 5.85
CA VAL A 69 -7.75 17.15 6.75
C VAL A 69 -6.71 18.27 6.68
N PRO A 70 -5.40 18.03 6.91
CA PRO A 70 -4.40 19.10 6.80
C PRO A 70 -4.36 19.70 5.39
N LEU A 71 -4.42 18.89 4.34
CA LEU A 71 -4.38 19.41 2.97
C LEU A 71 -5.62 20.25 2.64
N GLY A 72 -6.81 19.74 2.94
CA GLY A 72 -8.07 20.44 2.66
C GLY A 72 -8.20 21.75 3.42
N THR A 73 -7.80 21.78 4.69
CA THR A 73 -7.83 23.00 5.51
C THR A 73 -6.82 24.04 5.02
N TRP A 74 -5.61 23.62 4.64
CA TRP A 74 -4.57 24.50 4.12
C TRP A 74 -4.86 25.06 2.73
N LEU A 75 -5.42 24.26 1.83
CA LEU A 75 -5.95 24.73 0.53
C LEU A 75 -7.06 25.75 0.74
N SER A 76 -8.01 25.45 1.63
CA SER A 76 -9.11 26.36 1.96
C SER A 76 -8.61 27.68 2.56
N ALA A 77 -7.61 27.62 3.44
CA ALA A 77 -6.98 28.81 4.00
C ALA A 77 -6.33 29.70 2.93
N ALA A 78 -5.65 29.09 1.94
CA ALA A 78 -5.05 29.81 0.82
C ALA A 78 -6.11 30.52 -0.04
N VAL A 79 -7.26 29.88 -0.32
CA VAL A 79 -8.39 30.52 -1.01
C VAL A 79 -8.92 31.71 -0.20
N LEU A 80 -9.14 31.51 1.10
CA LEU A 80 -9.63 32.59 1.98
C LEU A 80 -8.64 33.74 2.11
N ASP A 81 -7.33 33.51 1.99
CA ASP A 81 -6.33 34.56 2.00
C ASP A 81 -6.43 35.52 0.80
N LEU A 82 -7.04 35.08 -0.30
CA LEU A 82 -7.32 35.91 -1.47
C LEU A 82 -8.59 36.75 -1.30
N LEU A 83 -9.43 36.42 -0.33
CA LEU A 83 -10.70 37.10 -0.09
C LEU A 83 -10.56 38.16 1.03
N PRO A 84 -11.10 39.38 0.84
CA PRO A 84 -11.11 40.39 1.89
C PRO A 84 -11.96 39.95 3.08
N GLY A 85 -11.58 40.34 4.30
CA GLY A 85 -12.35 40.05 5.52
C GLY A 85 -12.16 38.65 6.14
N GLN A 86 -11.60 37.68 5.42
CA GLN A 86 -11.61 36.27 5.84
C GLN A 86 -10.46 35.86 6.80
N ARG A 87 -9.80 36.81 7.45
CA ARG A 87 -8.56 36.59 8.23
C ARG A 87 -8.73 35.57 9.36
N ARG A 88 -9.87 35.64 10.08
CA ARG A 88 -10.17 34.74 11.20
C ARG A 88 -10.36 33.30 10.71
N ALA A 89 -11.14 33.11 9.66
CA ALA A 89 -11.41 31.80 9.08
C ALA A 89 -10.12 31.14 8.55
N ALA A 90 -9.29 31.88 7.80
CA ALA A 90 -8.00 31.39 7.33
C ALA A 90 -7.07 30.96 8.49
N ARG A 91 -7.02 31.75 9.59
CA ARG A 91 -6.23 31.41 10.78
C ARG A 91 -6.71 30.13 11.46
N VAL A 92 -8.03 29.95 11.60
CA VAL A 92 -8.61 28.74 12.18
C VAL A 92 -8.24 27.53 11.34
N LEU A 93 -8.41 27.58 10.01
CA LEU A 93 -8.07 26.49 9.12
C LEU A 93 -6.58 26.13 9.15
N VAL A 94 -5.68 27.12 9.18
CA VAL A 94 -4.25 26.86 9.37
C VAL A 94 -3.99 26.09 10.68
N GLY A 95 -4.62 26.51 11.77
CA GLY A 95 -4.49 25.86 13.08
C GLY A 95 -5.04 24.43 13.10
N VAL A 96 -6.21 24.20 12.50
CA VAL A 96 -6.81 22.87 12.36
C VAL A 96 -5.89 21.96 11.54
N GLY A 97 -5.35 22.45 10.42
CA GLY A 97 -4.42 21.67 9.61
C GLY A 97 -3.14 21.31 10.35
N LEU A 98 -2.58 22.22 11.16
CA LEU A 98 -1.41 21.92 12.01
C LEU A 98 -1.71 20.84 13.05
N ALA A 99 -2.88 20.91 13.71
CA ALA A 99 -3.29 19.89 14.66
C ALA A 99 -3.48 18.52 14.00
N ALA A 100 -4.10 18.50 12.81
CA ALA A 100 -4.34 17.27 12.06
C ALA A 100 -3.09 16.68 11.38
N ALA A 101 -2.03 17.47 11.18
CA ALA A 101 -0.80 17.00 10.55
C ALA A 101 -0.03 15.99 11.42
N ALA A 102 -0.13 16.08 12.76
CA ALA A 102 0.59 15.20 13.67
C ALA A 102 0.24 13.70 13.51
N PRO A 103 -1.05 13.28 13.60
CA PRO A 103 -1.39 11.87 13.39
C PRO A 103 -1.05 11.37 11.98
N ALA A 104 -1.21 12.21 10.96
CA ALA A 104 -0.82 11.88 9.60
C ALA A 104 0.70 11.63 9.48
N ALA A 105 1.52 12.47 10.11
CA ALA A 105 2.97 12.31 10.13
C ALA A 105 3.39 11.03 10.87
N VAL A 106 2.78 10.73 12.01
CA VAL A 106 3.07 9.50 12.75
C VAL A 106 2.77 8.25 11.90
N ALA A 107 1.60 8.20 11.25
CA ALA A 107 1.25 7.11 10.33
C ALA A 107 2.24 7.00 9.16
N GLY A 108 2.61 8.14 8.55
CA GLY A 108 3.54 8.15 7.43
C GLY A 108 4.95 7.67 7.82
N TRP A 109 5.45 8.06 8.99
CA TRP A 109 6.74 7.58 9.49
C TRP A 109 6.73 6.10 9.80
N THR A 110 5.64 5.57 10.39
CA THR A 110 5.53 4.14 10.65
C THR A 110 5.60 3.34 9.35
N ASP A 111 4.84 3.73 8.32
CA ASP A 111 4.86 3.04 7.02
C ASP A 111 6.22 3.17 6.33
N TRP A 112 6.81 4.37 6.35
CA TRP A 112 8.12 4.65 5.74
C TRP A 112 9.25 3.76 6.30
N ALA A 113 9.17 3.40 7.57
CA ALA A 113 10.19 2.59 8.22
C ALA A 113 10.30 1.17 7.64
N GLU A 114 9.23 0.67 7.02
CA GLU A 114 9.15 -0.68 6.45
C GLU A 114 9.42 -0.74 4.94
N LEU A 115 9.60 0.41 4.28
CA LEU A 115 9.84 0.46 2.84
C LEU A 115 11.21 -0.16 2.45
N PRO A 116 11.38 -0.62 1.20
CA PRO A 116 12.69 -0.87 0.61
C PRO A 116 13.60 0.39 0.58
N PRO A 117 14.92 0.22 0.38
CA PRO A 117 15.85 1.34 0.28
C PRO A 117 15.47 2.38 -0.78
N GLU A 118 15.09 1.95 -1.98
CA GLU A 118 14.78 2.82 -3.12
C GLU A 118 13.56 3.71 -2.82
N GLN A 119 12.51 3.10 -2.27
CA GLN A 119 11.29 3.79 -1.85
C GLN A 119 11.57 4.74 -0.68
N ALA A 120 12.39 4.35 0.29
CA ALA A 120 12.64 5.22 1.44
C ALA A 120 13.51 6.43 1.14
N ARG A 121 14.37 6.40 0.12
CA ARG A 121 15.11 7.59 -0.35
C ARG A 121 14.13 8.66 -0.83
N THR A 122 13.18 8.28 -1.68
CA THR A 122 12.08 9.17 -2.12
C THR A 122 11.19 9.57 -0.94
N GLY A 123 10.85 8.61 -0.08
CA GLY A 123 10.07 8.83 1.13
C GLY A 123 10.70 9.84 2.09
N LEU A 124 12.03 9.87 2.22
CA LEU A 124 12.72 10.84 3.06
C LEU A 124 12.59 12.25 2.51
N VAL A 125 12.74 12.44 1.19
CA VAL A 125 12.56 13.77 0.57
C VAL A 125 11.10 14.22 0.64
N HIS A 126 10.16 13.29 0.44
CA HIS A 126 8.75 13.54 0.69
C HIS A 126 8.52 14.02 2.14
N ALA A 127 9.08 13.33 3.13
CA ALA A 127 8.95 13.71 4.54
C ALA A 127 9.59 15.09 4.82
N LEU A 128 10.75 15.39 4.23
CA LEU A 128 11.41 16.70 4.38
C LEU A 128 10.60 17.84 3.76
N ALA A 129 10.02 17.65 2.57
CA ALA A 129 9.15 18.64 1.93
C ALA A 129 7.91 18.94 2.79
N ASN A 130 7.25 17.90 3.31
CA ASN A 130 6.09 18.05 4.20
C ASN A 130 6.46 18.66 5.56
N THR A 131 7.61 18.28 6.13
CA THR A 131 8.12 18.90 7.38
C THR A 131 8.37 20.39 7.18
N THR A 132 8.95 20.77 6.05
CA THR A 132 9.14 22.18 5.67
C THR A 132 7.80 22.90 5.59
N GLY A 133 6.80 22.28 4.95
CA GLY A 133 5.43 22.79 4.89
C GLY A 133 4.80 23.01 6.27
N VAL A 134 4.90 22.05 7.18
CA VAL A 134 4.40 22.13 8.56
C VAL A 134 5.08 23.29 9.31
N VAL A 135 6.40 23.44 9.21
CA VAL A 135 7.15 24.54 9.85
C VAL A 135 6.72 25.90 9.29
N LEU A 136 6.49 26.00 7.98
CA LEU A 136 5.99 27.22 7.34
C LEU A 136 4.56 27.54 7.79
N TYR A 137 3.68 26.55 7.92
CA TYR A 137 2.33 26.75 8.45
C TYR A 137 2.33 27.11 9.94
N ALA A 138 3.21 26.53 10.75
CA ALA A 138 3.38 26.92 12.16
C ALA A 138 3.84 28.37 12.28
N SER A 139 4.80 28.76 11.43
CA SER A 139 5.27 30.14 11.33
C SER A 139 4.18 31.10 10.84
N SER A 140 3.36 30.66 9.87
CA SER A 140 2.19 31.38 9.37
C SER A 140 1.16 31.60 10.48
N PHE A 141 0.81 30.55 11.22
CA PHE A 141 -0.10 30.61 12.35
C PHE A 141 0.38 31.63 13.39
N LEU A 142 1.66 31.55 13.76
CA LEU A 142 2.27 32.42 14.73
C LEU A 142 2.38 33.89 14.26
N ALA A 143 2.60 34.12 12.97
CA ALA A 143 2.56 35.46 12.39
C ALA A 143 1.15 36.05 12.46
N ARG A 144 0.12 35.25 12.14
CA ARG A 144 -1.29 35.66 12.19
C ARG A 144 -1.74 35.96 13.62
N THR A 145 -1.38 35.13 14.61
CA THR A 145 -1.75 35.38 16.02
C THR A 145 -1.13 36.66 16.56
N ARG A 146 0.02 37.09 16.02
CA ARG A 146 0.68 38.37 16.33
C ARG A 146 0.22 39.55 15.48
N GLY A 147 -0.88 39.42 14.73
CA GLY A 147 -1.43 40.49 13.88
C GLY A 147 -0.63 40.77 12.60
N ARG A 148 0.39 39.97 12.28
CA ARG A 148 1.21 40.11 11.06
C ARG A 148 0.60 39.31 9.91
N ASP A 149 -0.67 39.58 9.59
CA ASP A 149 -1.45 38.77 8.65
C ASP A 149 -0.79 38.65 7.27
N GLY A 150 -0.22 39.74 6.72
CA GLY A 150 0.47 39.71 5.42
C GLY A 150 1.64 38.71 5.37
N ARG A 151 2.48 38.68 6.41
CA ARG A 151 3.54 37.67 6.54
C ARG A 151 2.97 36.26 6.68
N GLY A 152 1.88 36.12 7.42
CA GLY A 152 1.14 34.86 7.54
C GLY A 152 0.63 34.33 6.20
N LYS A 153 0.16 35.20 5.30
CA LYS A 153 -0.26 34.80 3.95
C LYS A 153 0.91 34.26 3.14
N VAL A 154 2.01 35.01 3.08
CA VAL A 154 3.23 34.60 2.34
C VAL A 154 3.76 33.26 2.85
N LEU A 155 3.88 33.10 4.18
CA LEU A 155 4.32 31.84 4.79
C LEU A 155 3.34 30.69 4.52
N GLY A 156 2.03 30.96 4.54
CA GLY A 156 1.00 29.97 4.20
C GLY A 156 1.09 29.50 2.75
N MET A 157 1.27 30.42 1.80
CA MET A 157 1.43 30.07 0.38
C MET A 157 2.74 29.31 0.12
N ALA A 158 3.84 29.69 0.77
CA ALA A 158 5.09 28.95 0.71
C ALA A 158 4.94 27.54 1.31
N GLY A 159 4.20 27.42 2.44
CA GLY A 159 3.86 26.14 3.05
C GLY A 159 3.04 25.26 2.10
N LEU A 160 2.03 25.83 1.45
CA LEU A 160 1.20 25.14 0.47
C LEU A 160 2.04 24.61 -0.70
N ALA A 161 2.97 25.40 -1.23
CA ALA A 161 3.88 24.97 -2.29
C ALA A 161 4.76 23.78 -1.84
N ALA A 162 5.32 23.83 -0.63
CA ALA A 162 6.14 22.77 -0.09
C ALA A 162 5.37 21.45 0.10
N VAL A 163 4.16 21.51 0.68
CA VAL A 163 3.31 20.30 0.84
C VAL A 163 2.78 19.79 -0.50
N SER A 164 2.61 20.65 -1.49
CA SER A 164 2.20 20.25 -2.85
C SER A 164 3.34 19.49 -3.56
N ALA A 165 4.58 19.95 -3.42
CA ALA A 165 5.77 19.21 -3.87
C ALA A 165 5.90 17.87 -3.12
N GLY A 166 5.67 17.86 -1.81
CA GLY A 166 5.56 16.64 -1.01
C GLY A 166 4.47 15.70 -1.54
N GLY A 167 3.29 16.22 -1.85
CA GLY A 167 2.17 15.46 -2.43
C GLY A 167 2.52 14.82 -3.77
N ALA A 168 3.23 15.54 -4.66
CA ALA A 168 3.71 14.98 -5.92
C ALA A 168 4.69 13.81 -5.71
N LEU A 169 5.62 13.93 -4.76
CA LEU A 169 6.50 12.82 -4.37
C LEU A 169 5.73 11.67 -3.74
N GLY A 170 4.67 11.96 -2.97
CA GLY A 170 3.76 10.95 -2.42
C GLY A 170 3.02 10.18 -3.51
N GLY A 171 2.56 10.87 -4.55
CA GLY A 171 1.98 10.25 -5.74
C GLY A 171 2.98 9.36 -6.47
N HIS A 172 4.24 9.77 -6.60
CA HIS A 172 5.30 8.93 -7.18
C HIS A 172 5.53 7.66 -6.35
N LEU A 173 5.61 7.78 -5.02
CA LEU A 173 5.72 6.64 -4.10
C LEU A 173 4.55 5.66 -4.28
N ALA A 174 3.32 6.16 -4.24
CA ALA A 174 2.12 5.33 -4.29
C ALA A 174 1.90 4.68 -5.67
N TYR A 175 1.99 5.47 -6.75
CA TYR A 175 1.56 5.01 -8.08
C TYR A 175 2.71 4.45 -8.92
N ARG A 176 3.93 4.98 -8.80
CA ARG A 176 5.07 4.49 -9.59
C ARG A 176 5.85 3.41 -8.85
N GLN A 177 6.12 3.62 -7.57
CA GLN A 177 6.89 2.67 -6.77
C GLN A 177 6.02 1.65 -6.03
N ALA A 178 4.69 1.76 -6.12
CA ALA A 178 3.72 0.89 -5.47
C ALA A 178 3.88 0.80 -3.93
N ALA A 179 4.37 1.87 -3.30
CA ALA A 179 4.56 1.90 -1.85
C ALA A 179 3.21 1.78 -1.13
N GLY A 180 3.04 0.69 -0.38
CA GLY A 180 1.81 0.40 0.37
C GLY A 180 0.65 -0.14 -0.46
N ALA A 181 0.86 -0.46 -1.74
CA ALA A 181 -0.16 -1.08 -2.59
C ALA A 181 -0.24 -2.60 -2.35
N ASN A 182 -1.44 -3.17 -2.56
CA ASN A 182 -1.62 -4.63 -2.52
C ASN A 182 -1.09 -5.27 -3.81
N HIS A 183 0.00 -6.03 -3.71
CA HIS A 183 0.59 -6.75 -4.85
C HIS A 183 -0.12 -8.07 -5.22
N ALA A 184 -1.12 -8.48 -4.45
CA ALA A 184 -1.92 -9.68 -4.69
C ALA A 184 -3.31 -9.37 -5.28
N GLU A 185 -3.68 -8.10 -5.49
CA GLU A 185 -5.00 -7.71 -5.99
C GLU A 185 -5.32 -8.30 -7.37
N TYR A 186 -4.28 -8.61 -8.16
CA TYR A 186 -4.48 -9.08 -9.53
C TYR A 186 -5.20 -10.44 -9.64
N VAL A 187 -5.22 -11.22 -8.56
CA VAL A 187 -5.80 -12.57 -8.54
C VAL A 187 -7.30 -12.52 -8.83
N ALA A 188 -8.00 -11.54 -8.26
CA ALA A 188 -9.46 -11.45 -8.33
C ALA A 188 -10.02 -11.24 -9.75
N HIS A 189 -9.21 -10.71 -10.68
CA HIS A 189 -9.64 -10.48 -12.06
C HIS A 189 -9.02 -11.45 -13.08
N ARG A 190 -8.18 -12.39 -12.63
CA ARG A 190 -7.52 -13.37 -13.51
C ARG A 190 -8.02 -14.80 -13.33
N VAL A 191 -8.49 -15.14 -12.13
CA VAL A 191 -9.03 -16.47 -11.86
C VAL A 191 -10.53 -16.45 -12.18
N ALA A 192 -10.96 -17.35 -13.07
CA ALA A 192 -12.38 -17.48 -13.38
C ALA A 192 -13.15 -18.10 -12.21
N ASP A 193 -14.47 -17.90 -12.19
CA ASP A 193 -15.32 -18.52 -11.18
C ASP A 193 -15.35 -20.06 -11.35
N GLY A 194 -15.41 -20.78 -10.22
CA GLY A 194 -15.53 -22.24 -10.22
C GLY A 194 -14.31 -22.98 -9.68
N TRP A 195 -14.36 -24.31 -9.79
CA TRP A 195 -13.29 -25.21 -9.33
C TRP A 195 -12.26 -25.41 -10.44
N HIS A 196 -11.00 -25.24 -10.08
CA HIS A 196 -9.86 -25.33 -10.99
C HIS A 196 -8.92 -26.44 -10.56
N PRO A 197 -8.40 -27.26 -11.48
CA PRO A 197 -7.37 -28.23 -11.15
C PRO A 197 -6.07 -27.51 -10.78
N VAL A 198 -5.44 -27.95 -9.69
CA VAL A 198 -4.14 -27.42 -9.22
C VAL A 198 -3.02 -28.43 -9.53
N GLY A 199 -3.29 -29.71 -9.32
CA GLY A 199 -2.35 -30.81 -9.55
C GLY A 199 -2.71 -32.06 -8.75
N PRO A 200 -2.05 -33.20 -9.00
CA PRO A 200 -2.28 -34.42 -8.23
C PRO A 200 -1.81 -34.26 -6.77
N VAL A 201 -2.53 -34.85 -5.82
CA VAL A 201 -2.22 -34.74 -4.38
C VAL A 201 -0.80 -35.21 -4.03
N SER A 202 -0.23 -36.13 -4.82
CA SER A 202 1.14 -36.62 -4.66
C SER A 202 2.20 -35.53 -4.83
N ASP A 203 1.91 -34.47 -5.58
CA ASP A 203 2.86 -33.40 -5.86
C ASP A 203 2.99 -32.41 -4.70
N PHE A 204 2.16 -32.58 -3.65
CA PHE A 204 2.13 -31.72 -2.48
C PHE A 204 2.52 -32.50 -1.22
N PRO A 205 3.81 -32.58 -0.87
CA PRO A 205 4.27 -33.18 0.37
C PRO A 205 3.69 -32.47 1.60
N VAL A 206 3.43 -33.24 2.66
CA VAL A 206 2.93 -32.70 3.92
C VAL A 206 3.89 -31.68 4.50
N GLY A 207 3.37 -30.53 4.93
CA GLY A 207 4.09 -29.47 5.62
C GLY A 207 5.00 -28.63 4.74
N ARG A 208 5.04 -28.86 3.42
CA ARG A 208 5.83 -28.05 2.49
C ARG A 208 4.95 -27.08 1.71
N ALA A 209 5.46 -25.87 1.53
CA ALA A 209 4.93 -24.93 0.57
C ALA A 209 5.41 -25.31 -0.83
N VAL A 210 4.47 -25.44 -1.77
CA VAL A 210 4.74 -25.81 -3.16
C VAL A 210 4.06 -24.80 -4.07
N ARG A 211 4.80 -24.30 -5.06
CA ARG A 211 4.23 -23.44 -6.11
C ARG A 211 3.40 -24.28 -7.07
N ALA A 212 2.19 -23.83 -7.39
CA ALA A 212 1.37 -24.35 -8.46
C ALA A 212 0.69 -23.18 -9.20
N SER A 213 -0.22 -23.48 -10.13
CA SER A 213 -0.94 -22.46 -10.89
C SER A 213 -2.44 -22.74 -10.93
N VAL A 214 -3.24 -21.66 -10.94
CA VAL A 214 -4.68 -21.65 -11.20
C VAL A 214 -4.94 -20.55 -12.21
N ASP A 215 -5.42 -20.86 -13.42
CA ASP A 215 -5.63 -19.89 -14.51
C ASP A 215 -4.40 -18.99 -14.79
N GLY A 216 -3.19 -19.56 -14.71
CA GLY A 216 -1.95 -18.81 -14.91
C GLY A 216 -1.58 -17.86 -13.76
N VAL A 217 -2.33 -17.88 -12.65
CA VAL A 217 -1.97 -17.23 -11.39
C VAL A 217 -1.17 -18.19 -10.53
N ASP A 218 0.02 -17.77 -10.10
CA ASP A 218 0.82 -18.57 -9.16
C ASP A 218 0.13 -18.64 -7.80
N VAL A 219 0.00 -19.86 -7.29
CA VAL A 219 -0.53 -20.15 -5.96
C VAL A 219 0.49 -20.94 -5.13
N VAL A 220 0.44 -20.75 -3.81
CA VAL A 220 1.15 -21.60 -2.85
C VAL A 220 0.17 -22.64 -2.31
N VAL A 221 0.55 -23.90 -2.45
CA VAL A 221 -0.19 -25.07 -1.96
C VAL A 221 0.55 -25.63 -0.74
N VAL A 222 -0.20 -25.86 0.33
CA VAL A 222 0.31 -26.50 1.56
C VAL A 222 -0.61 -27.64 1.94
N ARG A 223 -0.09 -28.86 1.99
CA ARG A 223 -0.82 -30.00 2.53
C ARG A 223 -0.51 -30.15 4.02
N GLU A 224 -1.53 -30.13 4.85
CA GLU A 224 -1.42 -30.29 6.30
C GLU A 224 -1.36 -31.80 6.68
N SER A 225 -0.85 -32.11 7.87
CA SER A 225 -0.72 -33.49 8.36
C SER A 225 -2.05 -34.22 8.51
N GLY A 226 -3.14 -33.48 8.76
CA GLY A 226 -4.51 -34.00 8.80
C GLY A 226 -5.11 -34.31 7.41
N GLY A 227 -4.37 -34.08 6.32
CA GLY A 227 -4.82 -34.34 4.95
C GLY A 227 -5.53 -33.18 4.26
N SER A 228 -5.89 -32.12 4.99
CA SER A 228 -6.38 -30.86 4.40
C SER A 228 -5.32 -30.21 3.52
N VAL A 229 -5.77 -29.56 2.44
CA VAL A 229 -4.91 -28.79 1.55
C VAL A 229 -5.32 -27.32 1.65
N ARG A 230 -4.34 -26.42 1.74
CA ARG A 230 -4.53 -24.97 1.81
C ARG A 230 -3.91 -24.34 0.59
N VAL A 231 -4.62 -23.38 -0.01
CA VAL A 231 -4.16 -22.69 -1.20
C VAL A 231 -4.36 -21.18 -1.00
N LEU A 232 -3.28 -20.42 -1.17
CA LEU A 232 -3.27 -18.96 -1.21
C LEU A 232 -2.60 -18.51 -2.51
N ALA A 233 -2.86 -17.28 -2.96
CA ALA A 233 -2.05 -16.70 -4.03
C ALA A 233 -0.57 -16.61 -3.61
N ASP A 234 0.35 -16.95 -4.50
CA ASP A 234 1.78 -17.07 -4.18
C ASP A 234 2.47 -15.72 -3.98
N ARG A 235 2.08 -14.71 -4.77
CA ARG A 235 2.69 -13.38 -4.69
C ARG A 235 2.17 -12.64 -3.47
N CYS A 236 3.01 -12.52 -2.45
CA CYS A 236 2.74 -11.84 -1.19
C CYS A 236 2.17 -10.43 -1.41
N ALA A 237 1.06 -10.10 -0.73
CA ALA A 237 0.37 -8.81 -0.82
C ALA A 237 1.27 -7.60 -0.50
N HIS A 238 2.37 -7.77 0.23
CA HIS A 238 3.29 -6.68 0.56
C HIS A 238 4.06 -6.13 -0.64
N MET A 239 4.87 -6.97 -1.30
CA MET A 239 5.72 -6.54 -2.43
C MET A 239 5.89 -7.65 -3.49
N GLY A 240 5.02 -8.66 -3.47
CA GLY A 240 4.99 -9.72 -4.46
C GLY A 240 6.00 -10.85 -4.25
N GLY A 241 6.54 -10.99 -3.04
CA GLY A 241 7.47 -12.07 -2.69
C GLY A 241 6.83 -13.47 -2.80
N PRO A 242 7.62 -14.51 -3.12
CA PRO A 242 7.12 -15.86 -3.40
C PRO A 242 6.82 -16.61 -2.09
N LEU A 243 5.55 -16.76 -1.73
CA LEU A 243 5.16 -17.47 -0.51
C LEU A 243 5.50 -18.98 -0.56
N SER A 244 5.56 -19.56 -1.76
CA SER A 244 6.00 -20.95 -1.99
C SER A 244 7.46 -21.22 -1.59
N GLU A 245 8.30 -20.19 -1.51
CA GLU A 245 9.68 -20.26 -1.01
C GLU A 245 9.77 -19.92 0.49
N GLY A 246 8.63 -19.71 1.13
CA GLY A 246 8.51 -19.37 2.54
C GLY A 246 8.53 -20.57 3.48
N GLU A 247 8.49 -20.26 4.78
CA GLU A 247 8.41 -21.25 5.85
C GLU A 247 6.96 -21.46 6.28
N VAL A 248 6.54 -22.72 6.44
CA VAL A 248 5.22 -23.10 6.95
C VAL A 248 5.34 -23.55 8.40
N THR A 249 4.76 -22.77 9.31
CA THR A 249 4.79 -23.04 10.76
C THR A 249 3.48 -22.56 11.39
N ASP A 250 2.93 -23.34 12.32
CA ASP A 250 1.71 -23.01 13.08
C ASP A 250 0.50 -22.59 12.24
N GLY A 251 0.23 -23.31 11.15
CA GLY A 251 -0.90 -23.03 10.25
C GLY A 251 -0.75 -21.73 9.46
N CYS A 252 0.45 -21.18 9.39
CA CYS A 252 0.77 -19.96 8.66
C CYS A 252 1.92 -20.19 7.68
N VAL A 253 2.02 -19.32 6.67
CA VAL A 253 3.17 -19.21 5.77
C VAL A 253 3.85 -17.86 5.98
N ARG A 254 5.17 -17.89 6.22
CA ARG A 254 6.00 -16.69 6.37
C ARG A 254 6.71 -16.38 5.06
N CYS A 255 6.47 -15.18 4.52
CA CYS A 255 7.11 -14.70 3.30
C CYS A 255 8.64 -14.58 3.50
N PRO A 256 9.46 -15.13 2.60
CA PRO A 256 10.93 -15.15 2.77
C PRO A 256 11.58 -13.77 2.58
N TRP A 257 10.89 -12.81 1.95
CA TRP A 257 11.49 -11.50 1.69
C TRP A 257 11.51 -10.60 2.92
N HIS A 258 10.35 -10.39 3.56
CA HIS A 258 10.19 -9.40 4.64
C HIS A 258 9.44 -9.94 5.85
N GLY A 259 9.16 -11.26 5.89
CA GLY A 259 8.61 -11.91 7.06
C GLY A 259 7.11 -11.78 7.28
N SER A 260 6.34 -11.18 6.35
CA SER A 260 4.87 -11.16 6.47
C SER A 260 4.30 -12.55 6.66
N LEU A 261 3.45 -12.71 7.67
CA LEU A 261 2.90 -14.00 8.09
C LEU A 261 1.42 -14.05 7.72
N PHE A 262 1.04 -15.05 6.92
CA PHE A 262 -0.33 -15.25 6.47
C PHE A 262 -0.88 -16.57 7.00
N ARG A 263 -2.08 -16.53 7.58
CA ARG A 263 -2.77 -17.72 8.02
C ARG A 263 -3.30 -18.50 6.82
N LEU A 264 -2.96 -19.78 6.73
CA LEU A 264 -3.28 -20.62 5.57
C LEU A 264 -4.78 -20.87 5.38
N THR A 265 -5.57 -20.80 6.46
CA THR A 265 -7.01 -21.12 6.39
C THR A 265 -7.83 -20.08 5.64
N ASP A 266 -7.40 -18.82 5.64
CA ASP A 266 -8.15 -17.70 5.05
C ASP A 266 -7.32 -16.53 4.54
N GLY A 267 -5.99 -16.65 4.55
CA GLY A 267 -5.08 -15.64 4.04
C GLY A 267 -4.90 -14.41 4.93
N TRP A 268 -5.46 -14.40 6.15
CA TRP A 268 -5.33 -13.25 7.05
C TRP A 268 -3.86 -12.94 7.37
N ASN A 269 -3.46 -11.66 7.25
CA ASN A 269 -2.12 -11.19 7.61
C ASN A 269 -1.96 -11.11 9.14
N VAL A 270 -1.48 -12.20 9.72
CA VAL A 270 -1.22 -12.36 11.17
C VAL A 270 -0.07 -11.47 11.64
N GLU A 271 0.91 -11.22 10.77
CA GLU A 271 2.05 -10.34 11.05
C GLU A 271 2.41 -9.56 9.77
N GLY A 272 2.72 -8.27 9.93
CA GLY A 272 3.13 -7.38 8.84
C GLY A 272 4.53 -7.72 8.29
N PRO A 273 5.06 -6.92 7.35
CA PRO A 273 4.59 -5.59 6.93
C PRO A 273 3.36 -5.55 5.99
N ALA A 274 2.90 -6.68 5.44
CA ALA A 274 1.67 -6.71 4.64
C ALA A 274 0.46 -6.17 5.43
N THR A 275 -0.27 -5.23 4.84
CA THR A 275 -1.50 -4.67 5.43
C THR A 275 -2.75 -5.40 4.95
N ALA A 276 -2.75 -5.87 3.71
CA ALA A 276 -3.84 -6.61 3.10
C ALA A 276 -3.74 -8.12 3.37
N PRO A 277 -4.88 -8.82 3.48
CA PRO A 277 -4.91 -10.27 3.50
C PRO A 277 -4.49 -10.85 2.14
N GLN A 278 -3.95 -12.06 2.16
CA GLN A 278 -3.63 -12.81 0.95
C GLN A 278 -4.90 -13.44 0.37
N PRO A 279 -5.14 -13.37 -0.96
CA PRO A 279 -6.23 -14.10 -1.59
C PRO A 279 -6.15 -15.60 -1.27
N ALA A 280 -7.24 -16.14 -0.73
CA ALA A 280 -7.35 -17.53 -0.31
C ALA A 280 -8.31 -18.28 -1.23
N PHE A 281 -8.13 -19.60 -1.29
CA PHE A 281 -8.96 -20.47 -2.10
C PHE A 281 -9.65 -21.51 -1.21
N ASP A 282 -10.90 -21.82 -1.53
CA ASP A 282 -11.53 -23.06 -1.07
C ASP A 282 -10.86 -24.22 -1.81
N THR A 283 -10.71 -25.34 -1.14
CA THR A 283 -9.97 -26.50 -1.64
C THR A 283 -10.78 -27.78 -1.49
N ARG A 284 -10.61 -28.70 -2.44
CA ARG A 284 -11.11 -30.07 -2.32
C ARG A 284 -10.16 -31.04 -3.00
N ILE A 285 -10.32 -32.32 -2.67
CA ILE A 285 -9.65 -33.41 -3.38
C ILE A 285 -10.72 -34.18 -4.15
N ALA A 286 -10.60 -34.22 -5.47
CA ALA A 286 -11.47 -34.98 -6.36
C ALA A 286 -10.59 -35.88 -7.23
N ASP A 287 -10.88 -37.18 -7.27
CA ASP A 287 -10.16 -38.17 -8.09
C ASP A 287 -8.62 -38.08 -7.96
N GLY A 288 -8.14 -37.91 -6.73
CA GLY A 288 -6.72 -37.81 -6.42
C GLY A 288 -6.06 -36.47 -6.80
N HIS A 289 -6.83 -35.48 -7.26
CA HIS A 289 -6.36 -34.15 -7.64
C HIS A 289 -6.83 -33.10 -6.65
N VAL A 290 -5.96 -32.14 -6.36
CA VAL A 290 -6.33 -30.91 -5.65
C VAL A 290 -7.03 -30.00 -6.63
N GLU A 291 -8.20 -29.53 -6.24
CA GLU A 291 -8.91 -28.46 -6.92
C GLU A 291 -9.05 -27.25 -5.98
N ALA A 292 -9.02 -26.06 -6.56
CA ALA A 292 -9.13 -24.79 -5.86
C ALA A 292 -10.17 -23.88 -6.49
N ARG A 293 -10.90 -23.14 -5.67
CA ARG A 293 -11.84 -22.09 -6.09
C ARG A 293 -11.52 -20.82 -5.34
N LEU A 294 -11.37 -19.69 -6.03
CA LEU A 294 -11.08 -18.42 -5.38
C LEU A 294 -12.18 -18.08 -4.35
N ARG A 295 -11.79 -17.76 -3.12
CA ARG A 295 -12.72 -17.36 -2.08
C ARG A 295 -12.98 -15.86 -2.17
N HIS A 296 -14.21 -15.48 -2.48
CA HIS A 296 -14.63 -14.09 -2.35
C HIS A 296 -14.88 -13.75 -0.88
N PHE A 297 -14.32 -12.63 -0.40
CA PHE A 297 -14.46 -12.15 0.98
C PHE A 297 -15.93 -11.97 1.43
N HIS A 298 -16.88 -11.89 0.50
CA HIS A 298 -18.31 -11.69 0.75
C HIS A 298 -19.18 -12.96 0.79
N ALA A 299 -18.66 -14.15 0.45
CA ALA A 299 -19.48 -15.35 0.28
C ALA A 299 -19.71 -16.19 1.56
N ARG A 300 -19.58 -15.60 2.76
CA ARG A 300 -20.01 -16.24 4.03
C ARG A 300 -21.32 -15.66 4.56
N ARG A 301 -22.30 -15.46 3.68
CA ARG A 301 -23.71 -15.42 4.07
C ARG A 301 -24.44 -16.55 3.36
N SER A 302 -24.94 -17.47 4.20
CA SER A 302 -25.90 -18.57 3.95
C SER A 302 -25.49 -19.72 3.02
N GLU A 303 -24.78 -20.71 3.56
CA GLU A 303 -25.10 -22.12 3.27
C GLU A 303 -26.17 -22.61 4.27
N THR A 304 -27.37 -22.07 4.11
CA THR A 304 -28.62 -22.68 4.59
C THR A 304 -29.73 -22.19 3.67
N GLY A 305 -30.12 -23.00 2.68
CA GLY A 305 -31.37 -22.79 1.94
C GLY A 305 -31.26 -22.78 0.41
N ASP A 306 -31.45 -23.97 -0.16
CA ASP A 306 -32.37 -24.26 -1.27
C ASP A 306 -32.12 -23.73 -2.70
N GLY A 307 -32.01 -24.68 -3.63
CA GLY A 307 -32.80 -24.71 -4.87
C GLY A 307 -32.46 -23.77 -6.04
N GLY A 308 -31.75 -24.31 -7.04
CA GLY A 308 -32.05 -24.18 -8.48
C GLY A 308 -32.10 -22.79 -9.14
N GLY A 309 -31.26 -22.58 -10.15
CA GLY A 309 -31.45 -21.47 -11.09
C GLY A 309 -30.35 -21.37 -12.14
N ASP A 310 -30.75 -21.50 -13.40
CA ASP A 310 -29.96 -21.55 -14.62
C ASP A 310 -29.00 -20.37 -14.86
N GLY A 311 -28.01 -20.64 -15.73
CA GLY A 311 -26.94 -19.74 -16.08
C GLY A 311 -27.33 -18.53 -16.93
N ASP A 312 -26.46 -17.52 -16.89
CA ASP A 312 -26.31 -16.53 -17.95
C ASP A 312 -24.82 -16.21 -18.06
N GLY A 313 -24.25 -16.55 -19.21
CA GLY A 313 -22.89 -16.22 -19.57
C GLY A 313 -22.77 -14.74 -19.88
N ARG A 314 -21.89 -14.06 -19.14
CA ARG A 314 -21.41 -12.73 -19.55
C ARG A 314 -19.92 -12.78 -19.80
N THR A 315 -19.58 -13.00 -21.06
CA THR A 315 -18.36 -12.50 -21.68
C THR A 315 -18.34 -10.98 -21.58
N TYR A 316 -17.33 -10.42 -20.92
CA TYR A 316 -16.98 -9.00 -21.05
C TYR A 316 -15.90 -8.81 -22.13
N PRO A 317 -15.88 -7.66 -22.82
CA PRO A 317 -15.05 -7.39 -24.00
C PRO A 317 -13.55 -7.28 -23.72
#